data_AF-A0A381KPV9-F1
#
_entry.id   AF-A0A381KPV9-F1
#
_cell.length_a   1.000
_cell.length_b   1.000
_cell.length_c   1.000
_cell.angle_alpha   90.00
_cell.angle_beta   90.00
_cell.angle_gamma   90.00
#
_symmetry.space_group_name_H-M   'P 1'
#
loop_
_entity.id
_entity.type
_entity.pdbx_description
1 polymer ?
#
loop_
_entity_poly.entity_id
_entity_poly.type
_entity_poly.pdbx_seq_one_letter_code
_entity_poly.pdbx_strand_id
1 'polypeptide(L)' 'MGLVYLIDLHTVPGSQNGFDNGGISGICSWSQNPEYVAFTLNVLERLAKRYGMRHELYGIQILNEL' A
#
# COMPACT_ATOMS: atom_id res chain seq x y z
N MET A 1 -26.73 -9.10 1.17
CA MET A 1 -25.47 -9.45 1.86
C MET A 1 -24.65 -8.18 1.96
N GLY A 2 -24.23 -7.79 3.17
CA GLY A 2 -23.43 -6.59 3.42
C GLY A 2 -21.94 -6.94 3.47
N LEU A 3 -21.28 -6.89 2.33
CA LEU A 3 -19.83 -7.06 2.25
C LEU A 3 -19.14 -5.73 2.51
N VAL A 4 -18.14 -5.76 3.39
CA VAL A 4 -17.17 -4.68 3.57
C VAL A 4 -15.84 -5.08 2.93
N TYR A 5 -15.04 -4.11 2.51
CA TYR A 5 -13.76 -4.35 1.87
C TYR A 5 -12.60 -3.66 2.61
N LEU A 6 -11.46 -4.36 2.66
CA LEU A 6 -10.17 -3.84 3.11
C LEU A 6 -9.32 -3.59 1.87
N ILE A 7 -8.76 -2.39 1.73
CA ILE A 7 -7.78 -2.10 0.69
C ILE A 7 -6.39 -2.39 1.25
N ASP A 8 -5.66 -3.31 0.63
CA ASP A 8 -4.29 -3.63 1.00
C ASP A 8 -3.29 -3.06 -0.02
N LEU A 9 -2.32 -2.28 0.47
CA LEU A 9 -1.19 -1.83 -0.36
C LEU A 9 -0.10 -2.91 -0.36
N HIS A 10 -0.22 -3.82 -1.32
CA HIS A 10 0.57 -5.05 -1.36
C HIS A 10 2.03 -4.86 -1.80
N THR A 11 2.30 -3.86 -2.65
CA THR A 11 3.61 -3.63 -3.25
C THR A 11 3.92 -2.14 -3.30
N VAL A 12 5.19 -1.79 -3.12
CA VAL A 12 5.71 -0.41 -3.21
C VAL A 12 6.95 -0.34 -4.10
N PRO A 13 7.26 0.82 -4.70
CA PRO A 13 8.49 0.99 -5.47
C PRO A 13 9.73 0.66 -4.64
N GLY A 14 10.66 -0.10 -5.21
CA GLY A 14 11.85 -0.57 -4.51
C GLY A 14 11.62 -1.75 -3.56
N SER A 15 10.37 -2.23 -3.44
CA SER A 15 9.94 -3.32 -2.54
C SER A 15 10.23 -3.06 -1.05
N GLN A 16 9.32 -3.51 -0.21
CA GLN A 16 9.37 -3.34 1.24
C GLN A 16 10.08 -4.49 1.96
N ASN A 17 10.17 -5.66 1.33
CA ASN A 17 10.68 -6.89 1.97
C ASN A 17 11.57 -7.75 1.06
N GLY A 18 11.61 -7.49 -0.25
CA GLY A 18 12.38 -8.28 -1.22
C GLY A 18 11.85 -9.69 -1.50
N PHE A 19 10.63 -10.00 -1.05
CA PHE A 19 9.93 -11.22 -1.42
C PHE A 19 9.37 -11.12 -2.84
N ASP A 20 9.07 -12.27 -3.43
CA ASP A 20 8.49 -12.37 -4.77
C ASP A 20 7.09 -11.75 -4.87
N ASN A 21 6.27 -11.87 -3.83
CA ASN A 21 4.97 -11.22 -3.72
C ASN A 21 5.04 -9.68 -3.67
N GLY A 22 6.20 -9.11 -3.33
CA GLY A 22 6.51 -7.68 -3.43
C GLY A 22 6.72 -7.20 -4.88
N GLY A 23 6.70 -8.12 -5.86
CA GLY A 23 6.85 -7.85 -7.29
C GLY A 23 8.30 -7.69 -7.77
N ILE A 24 9.26 -7.54 -6.85
CA ILE A 24 10.69 -7.43 -7.15
C ILE A 24 11.49 -8.24 -6.12
N SER A 25 11.88 -9.46 -6.50
CA SER A 25 12.64 -10.35 -5.62
C SER A 25 14.06 -9.82 -5.35
N GLY A 26 14.49 -9.90 -4.10
CA GLY A 26 15.86 -9.58 -3.67
C GLY A 26 16.19 -8.08 -3.56
N ILE A 27 15.23 -7.19 -3.84
CA ILE A 27 15.39 -5.74 -3.64
C ILE A 27 14.51 -5.30 -2.48
N CYS A 28 15.08 -4.59 -1.51
CA CYS A 28 14.36 -4.02 -0.37
C CYS A 28 14.90 -2.60 -0.10
N SER A 29 14.51 -1.67 -0.95
CA SER A 29 15.06 -0.30 -0.96
C SER A 29 14.00 0.79 -0.82
N TRP A 30 12.71 0.42 -0.70
CA TRP A 30 11.62 1.38 -0.52
C TRP A 30 11.89 2.38 0.61
N SER A 31 12.17 1.88 1.81
CA SER A 31 12.37 2.69 3.02
C SER A 31 13.63 3.58 2.98
N GLN A 32 14.57 3.24 2.09
CA GLN A 32 15.84 3.94 1.93
C GLN A 32 15.75 5.07 0.90
N ASN A 33 14.68 5.09 0.08
CA ASN A 33 14.48 6.09 -0.95
C ASN A 33 13.32 7.03 -0.59
N PRO A 34 13.60 8.29 -0.20
CA PRO A 34 12.56 9.26 0.17
C PRO A 34 11.53 9.53 -0.94
N GLU A 35 11.90 9.42 -2.21
CA GLU A 35 10.98 9.61 -3.33
C GLU A 35 9.97 8.45 -3.42
N TYR A 36 10.41 7.22 -3.15
CA TYR A 36 9.53 6.04 -3.12
C TYR A 36 8.54 6.11 -1.95
N VAL A 37 9.00 6.57 -0.79
CA VAL A 37 8.14 6.83 0.37
C VAL A 37 7.13 7.93 0.05
N ALA A 38 7.56 9.06 -0.52
CA ALA A 38 6.68 10.17 -0.88
C ALA A 38 5.61 9.74 -1.91
N PHE A 39 6.00 8.96 -2.92
CA PHE A 39 5.06 8.37 -3.88
C PHE A 39 4.02 7.47 -3.19
N THR A 40 4.47 6.61 -2.28
CA THR A 40 3.62 5.69 -1.51
C THR A 40 2.58 6.46 -0.70
N LEU A 41 3.00 7.51 0.01
CA LEU A 41 2.11 8.39 0.78
C LEU A 41 1.08 9.08 -0.13
N ASN A 42 1.48 9.55 -1.31
CA ASN A 42 0.56 10.15 -2.27
C ASN A 42 -0.53 9.18 -2.74
N VAL A 43 -0.16 7.91 -2.99
CA VAL A 43 -1.13 6.86 -3.34
C VAL A 43 -2.12 6.62 -2.21
N LEU A 44 -1.63 6.47 -0.97
CA LEU A 44 -2.49 6.28 0.21
C LEU A 44 -3.45 7.44 0.42
N GLU A 45 -2.96 8.69 0.28
CA GLU A 45 -3.80 9.89 0.41
C GLU A 45 -4.91 9.90 -0.65
N ARG A 46 -4.61 9.54 -1.89
CA ARG A 46 -5.59 9.47 -2.98
C ARG A 46 -6.63 8.38 -2.75
N LEU A 47 -6.22 7.21 -2.23
CA LEU A 47 -7.13 6.13 -1.87
C LEU A 47 -8.05 6.53 -0.71
N ALA A 48 -7.51 7.16 0.34
CA ALA A 48 -8.27 7.67 1.46
C ALA A 48 -9.31 8.71 1.02
N LYS A 49 -8.92 9.69 0.18
CA LYS A 49 -9.87 10.68 -0.38
C LYS A 49 -10.96 10.04 -1.23
N ARG A 50 -10.63 8.98 -1.98
CA ARG A 50 -11.57 8.32 -2.91
C ARG A 50 -12.58 7.41 -2.21
N TYR A 51 -12.14 6.69 -1.17
CA TYR A 51 -12.93 5.63 -0.55
C TYR A 51 -13.33 5.91 0.90
N GLY A 52 -12.72 6.89 1.57
CA GLY A 52 -12.84 7.12 3.02
C GLY A 52 -14.26 7.42 3.53
N MET A 53 -15.18 7.82 2.65
CA MET A 53 -16.59 8.08 3.00
C MET A 53 -17.55 6.96 2.56
N ARG A 54 -17.03 5.84 2.03
CA ARG A 54 -17.88 4.71 1.62
C ARG A 54 -18.19 3.82 2.81
N HIS A 55 -19.47 3.52 3.02
CA HIS A 55 -19.91 2.73 4.17
C HIS A 55 -19.40 1.29 4.14
N GLU A 56 -19.06 0.79 2.95
CA GLU A 56 -18.51 -0.54 2.73
C GLU A 56 -16.99 -0.60 2.97
N LEU A 57 -16.30 0.54 3.13
CA LEU A 57 -14.87 0.54 3.43
C LEU A 57 -14.65 0.16 4.89
N TYR A 58 -14.01 -0.99 5.11
CA TYR A 58 -13.54 -1.39 6.44
C TYR A 58 -12.27 -0.63 6.86
N GLY A 59 -11.34 -0.45 5.91
CA GLY A 59 -10.09 0.27 6.17
C GLY A 59 -9.10 0.20 5.02
N ILE A 60 -7.93 0.78 5.25
CA ILE A 60 -6.78 0.74 4.34
C ILE A 60 -5.58 0.20 5.13
N GLN A 61 -5.04 -0.93 4.71
CA GLN A 61 -3.76 -1.45 5.20
C GLN A 61 -2.63 -0.75 4.44
N ILE A 62 -1.83 0.02 5.18
CA ILE A 62 -0.92 1.01 4.60
C ILE A 62 0.29 0.39 3.89
N LEU A 63 0.69 -0.82 4.26
CA LEU A 63 1.75 -1.59 3.62
C LEU A 63 1.63 -3.06 4.04
N ASN A 64 1.72 -3.98 3.07
CA ASN A 64 1.74 -5.41 3.34
C ASN A 64 3.13 -5.90 3.78
N GLU A 65 3.16 -6.85 4.72
CA GLU A 65 4.36 -7.64 5.09
C GLU A 65 5.66 -6.81 5.19
N LEU A 66 5.61 -5.76 6.01
CA LEU A 66 6.79 -4.96 6.36
C LEU A 66 7.83 -5.82 7.11
#